data_AF-A0A183HHJ8-F1
#
_entry.id   AF-A0A183HHJ8-F1
#
_cell.length_a   1.000
_cell.length_b   1.000
_cell.length_c   1.000
_cell.angle_alpha   90.00
_cell.angle_beta   90.00
_cell.angle_gamma   90.00
#
_symmetry.space_group_name_H-M   'P 1'
#
loop_
_entity.id
_entity.type
_entity.pdbx_description
1 polymer ?
#
loop_
_entity_poly.entity_id
_entity_poly.type
_entity_poly.pdbx_seq_one_letter_code
_entity_poly.pdbx_strand_id
1 'polypeptide(L)'
;MYLDLFLRLLTDEMRQAIGERSRVIWYDSVTVDGELKWQNELNDKNQRWFDITDGIFLNYIWNVKQLLTSAVRAKHRHRDIFVGIDCYGRGCHGGGGWNCHEAFIYPHQNNLSVALFAPGWIAETMPCQEIIFNSLRFWDRLIAFVRPHPLIKLPIDTDFNFGYKCKSDCKVSFTFIYYYLCYSFYSYYIYYLY
;
A
#
# COMPACT_ATOMS: atom_id res chain seq x y z
N MET A 1 26.99 -3.40 -2.95
CA MET A 1 27.53 -2.16 -3.57
C MET A 1 26.69 -1.65 -4.73
N TYR A 2 26.34 -2.49 -5.72
CA TYR A 2 25.57 -2.02 -6.91
C TYR A 2 24.13 -1.59 -6.63
N LEU A 3 23.39 -2.35 -5.82
CA LEU A 3 21.99 -2.01 -5.50
C LEU A 3 21.86 -0.69 -4.73
N ASP A 4 22.77 -0.43 -3.79
CA ASP A 4 22.82 0.83 -3.03
C ASP A 4 22.96 2.05 -3.95
N LEU A 5 23.96 2.00 -4.83
CA LEU A 5 24.21 3.07 -5.78
C LEU A 5 23.03 3.25 -6.73
N PHE A 6 22.45 2.15 -7.22
CA PHE A 6 21.27 2.19 -8.08
C PHE A 6 20.08 2.85 -7.38
N LEU A 7 19.76 2.47 -6.14
CA LEU A 7 18.61 3.02 -5.40
C LEU A 7 18.79 4.51 -5.11
N ARG A 8 20.01 4.95 -4.77
CA ARG A 8 20.33 6.37 -4.57
C ARG A 8 20.13 7.16 -5.85
N LEU A 9 20.75 6.71 -6.94
CA LEU A 9 20.62 7.39 -8.23
C LEU A 9 19.16 7.40 -8.71
N LEU A 10 18.44 6.28 -8.60
CA LEU A 10 17.03 6.23 -8.97
C LEU A 10 16.20 7.23 -8.18
N THR A 11 16.41 7.33 -6.87
CA THR A 11 15.67 8.27 -6.00
C THR A 11 15.97 9.72 -6.37
N ASP A 12 17.25 10.05 -6.57
CA ASP A 12 17.70 11.40 -6.94
C ASP A 12 17.21 11.81 -8.34
N GLU A 13 17.35 10.93 -9.34
CA GLU A 13 16.92 11.19 -10.71
C GLU A 13 15.39 11.31 -10.83
N MET A 14 14.63 10.45 -10.13
CA MET A 14 13.18 10.56 -10.09
C MET A 14 12.73 11.88 -9.47
N ARG A 15 13.44 12.35 -8.43
CA ARG A 15 13.17 13.64 -7.79
C ARG A 15 13.45 14.81 -8.73
N GLN A 16 14.54 14.74 -9.51
CA GLN A 16 14.86 15.77 -10.50
C GLN A 16 13.86 15.80 -11.66
N ALA A 17 13.47 14.62 -12.18
CA ALA A 17 12.60 14.52 -13.35
C ALA A 17 11.13 14.83 -13.06
N ILE A 18 10.59 14.40 -11.90
CA ILE A 18 9.15 14.50 -11.56
C ILE A 18 8.88 15.55 -10.47
N GLY A 19 9.90 15.97 -9.73
CA GLY A 19 9.76 16.93 -8.63
C GLY A 19 9.28 16.30 -7.33
N GLU A 20 8.76 17.12 -6.41
CA GLU A 20 8.51 16.71 -5.03
C GLU A 20 7.50 15.58 -4.81
N ARG A 21 6.76 15.20 -5.86
CA ARG A 21 5.76 14.12 -5.84
C ARG A 21 6.35 12.76 -6.20
N SER A 22 7.60 12.69 -6.69
CA SER A 22 8.26 11.42 -6.98
C SER A 22 8.40 10.59 -5.71
N ARG A 23 8.23 9.28 -5.80
CA ARG A 23 8.45 8.35 -4.69
C ARG A 23 9.12 7.08 -5.18
N VAL A 24 10.23 6.72 -4.56
CA VAL A 24 10.88 5.41 -4.68
C VAL A 24 10.70 4.71 -3.34
N ILE A 25 10.05 3.55 -3.36
CA ILE A 25 9.73 2.80 -2.14
C ILE A 25 10.33 1.40 -2.24
N TRP A 26 11.11 1.03 -1.23
CA TRP A 26 11.74 -0.28 -1.16
C TRP A 26 10.78 -1.32 -0.59
N TYR A 27 10.70 -2.51 -1.18
CA TYR A 27 9.99 -3.63 -0.58
C TYR A 27 10.94 -4.47 0.28
N ASP A 28 10.61 -4.69 1.54
CA ASP A 28 11.38 -5.49 2.51
C ASP A 28 11.60 -6.92 2.01
N SER A 29 12.70 -7.14 1.28
CA SER A 29 12.99 -8.40 0.59
C SER A 29 14.48 -8.69 0.60
N VAL A 30 15.24 -8.08 -0.31
CA VAL A 30 16.69 -8.26 -0.38
C VAL A 30 17.37 -7.44 0.73
N THR A 31 18.18 -8.10 1.56
CA THR A 31 18.92 -7.45 2.65
C THR A 31 20.13 -6.69 2.13
N VAL A 32 20.77 -5.88 2.99
CA VAL A 32 22.04 -5.21 2.70
C VAL A 32 23.18 -6.17 2.33
N ASP A 33 23.08 -7.42 2.77
CA ASP A 33 24.02 -8.49 2.46
C ASP A 33 23.72 -9.17 1.10
N GLY A 34 22.61 -8.81 0.45
CA GLY A 34 22.17 -9.38 -0.83
C GLY A 34 21.31 -10.64 -0.72
N GLU A 35 20.86 -10.99 0.49
CA GLU A 35 20.03 -12.19 0.71
C GLU A 35 18.55 -11.88 0.52
N LEU A 36 17.81 -12.74 -0.17
CA LEU A 36 16.34 -12.66 -0.23
C LEU A 36 15.75 -13.16 1.09
N LYS A 37 15.43 -12.25 2.00
CA LYS A 37 14.87 -12.56 3.33
C LYS A 37 14.05 -11.39 3.87
N TRP A 38 12.74 -11.60 3.96
CA TRP A 38 11.81 -10.64 4.58
C TRP A 38 12.08 -10.51 6.08
N GLN A 39 12.19 -9.29 6.57
CA GLN A 39 12.42 -9.00 7.99
C GLN A 39 11.09 -8.78 8.74
N ASN A 40 10.04 -8.37 8.03
CA ASN A 40 8.74 -7.94 8.55
C ASN A 40 8.83 -6.70 9.47
N GLU A 41 9.98 -6.03 9.49
CA GLU A 41 10.28 -4.87 10.31
C GLU A 41 11.39 -4.05 9.67
N LEU A 42 11.49 -2.77 10.03
CA LEU A 42 12.69 -1.98 9.76
C LEU A 42 13.76 -2.39 10.78
N ASN A 43 14.91 -2.89 10.32
CA ASN A 43 16.06 -3.26 11.17
C ASN A 43 17.38 -3.08 10.42
N ASP A 44 18.50 -3.47 11.02
CA ASP A 44 19.83 -3.25 10.42
C ASP A 44 20.02 -3.92 9.05
N LYS A 45 19.22 -4.94 8.72
CA LYS A 45 19.29 -5.66 7.43
C LYS A 45 18.63 -4.93 6.27
N ASN A 46 17.77 -3.94 6.52
CA ASN A 46 17.08 -3.16 5.48
C ASN A 46 17.07 -1.64 5.75
N GLN A 47 17.62 -1.17 6.88
CA GLN A 47 17.71 0.24 7.25
C GLN A 47 18.35 1.08 6.15
N ARG A 48 19.44 0.57 5.54
CA ARG A 48 20.14 1.29 4.50
C ARG A 48 19.24 1.61 3.29
N TRP A 49 18.33 0.71 2.93
CA TRP A 49 17.40 0.91 1.83
C TRP A 49 16.35 1.97 2.18
N PHE A 50 15.84 1.95 3.40
CA PHE A 50 14.92 2.98 3.90
C PHE A 50 15.59 4.37 3.94
N ASP A 51 16.85 4.45 4.35
CA ASP A 51 17.58 5.71 4.48
C ASP A 51 17.85 6.37 3.12
N ILE A 52 17.98 5.59 2.04
CA ILE A 52 18.32 6.08 0.69
C ILE A 52 17.13 6.13 -0.27
N THR A 53 15.93 5.75 0.17
CA THR A 53 14.69 5.80 -0.62
C THR A 53 13.62 6.62 0.12
N ASP A 54 12.51 6.92 -0.53
CA ASP A 54 11.43 7.72 0.06
C ASP A 54 10.60 6.94 1.10
N GLY A 55 10.71 5.62 1.16
CA GLY A 55 10.08 4.81 2.19
C GLY A 55 10.28 3.30 2.02
N ILE A 56 9.72 2.52 2.94
CA ILE A 56 9.80 1.06 2.93
C ILE A 56 8.42 0.42 3.08
N PHE A 57 8.10 -0.52 2.19
CA PHE A 57 6.99 -1.45 2.32
C PHE A 57 7.48 -2.68 3.07
N LEU A 58 7.06 -2.84 4.33
CA LEU A 58 7.36 -4.01 5.15
C LEU A 58 6.51 -5.21 4.76
N ASN A 59 7.11 -6.41 4.76
CA ASN A 59 6.39 -7.64 4.50
C ASN A 59 5.24 -7.89 5.51
N TYR A 60 4.25 -8.68 5.11
CA TYR A 60 2.94 -8.79 5.79
C TYR A 60 2.87 -9.84 6.92
N ILE A 61 3.97 -10.50 7.28
CA ILE A 61 4.05 -11.50 8.36
C ILE A 61 4.76 -10.90 9.59
N TRP A 62 4.36 -9.69 9.98
CA TRP A 62 4.89 -8.97 11.13
C TRP A 62 4.21 -9.39 12.44
N ASN A 63 4.77 -8.96 13.57
CA ASN A 63 4.10 -8.99 14.88
C ASN A 63 4.16 -7.61 15.56
N VAL A 64 3.41 -7.43 16.65
CA VAL A 64 3.29 -6.12 17.33
C VAL A 64 4.64 -5.55 17.80
N LYS A 65 5.56 -6.40 18.28
CA LYS A 65 6.89 -5.96 18.72
C LYS A 65 7.71 -5.42 17.54
N GLN A 66 7.61 -6.05 16.38
CA GLN A 66 8.27 -5.63 15.15
C GLN A 66 7.79 -4.25 14.66
N LEU A 67 6.49 -3.96 14.80
CA LEU A 67 5.96 -2.63 14.48
C LEU A 67 6.53 -1.55 15.41
N LEU A 68 6.58 -1.82 16.72
CA LEU A 68 7.18 -0.91 17.70
C LEU A 68 8.65 -0.65 17.40
N THR A 69 9.43 -1.70 17.13
CA THR A 69 10.84 -1.58 16.71
C THR A 69 10.97 -0.68 15.47
N SER A 70 10.12 -0.92 14.48
CA SER A 70 10.14 -0.16 13.22
C SER A 70 9.83 1.32 13.44
N ALA A 71 8.81 1.63 14.25
CA ALA A 71 8.44 3.00 14.61
C ALA A 71 9.58 3.75 15.31
N VAL A 72 10.24 3.11 16.28
CA VAL A 72 11.39 3.70 16.98
C VAL A 72 12.53 3.98 16.01
N ARG A 73 12.82 3.04 15.10
CA ARG A 73 13.93 3.17 14.14
C ARG A 73 13.69 4.20 13.06
N ALA A 74 12.45 4.42 12.64
CA ALA A 74 12.11 5.44 11.65
C ALA A 74 12.31 6.88 12.15
N LYS A 75 12.43 7.11 13.45
CA LYS A 75 12.57 8.46 14.04
C LYS A 75 11.42 9.37 13.56
N HIS A 76 11.73 10.43 12.82
CA HIS A 76 10.74 11.37 12.28
C HIS A 76 10.04 10.84 11.02
N ARG A 77 10.55 9.78 10.39
CA ARG A 77 10.04 9.20 9.12
C ARG A 77 9.04 8.05 9.33
N HIS A 78 8.30 8.03 10.44
CA HIS A 78 7.36 6.94 10.77
C HIS A 78 6.27 6.74 9.69
N ARG A 79 5.86 7.82 9.00
CA ARG A 79 4.90 7.74 7.88
C ARG A 79 5.48 7.18 6.59
N ASP A 80 6.80 7.06 6.49
CA ASP A 80 7.50 6.46 5.34
C ASP A 80 7.66 4.93 5.50
N ILE A 81 7.24 4.36 6.64
CA ILE A 81 7.07 2.91 6.80
C ILE A 81 5.63 2.55 6.43
N PHE A 82 5.49 1.68 5.44
CA PHE A 82 4.21 1.12 5.00
C PHE A 82 4.14 -0.34 5.43
N VAL A 83 3.36 -0.62 6.46
CA VAL A 83 3.18 -1.99 6.98
C VAL A 83 2.28 -2.77 6.03
N GLY A 84 2.78 -3.90 5.53
CA GLY A 84 2.04 -4.77 4.62
C GLY A 84 0.86 -5.46 5.28
N ILE A 85 -0.28 -5.47 4.59
CA ILE A 85 -1.45 -6.27 4.94
C ILE A 85 -1.91 -7.01 3.68
N ASP A 86 -1.83 -8.35 3.70
CA ASP A 86 -2.22 -9.21 2.58
C ASP A 86 -3.72 -9.47 2.59
N CYS A 87 -4.43 -8.99 1.57
CA CYS A 87 -5.87 -9.19 1.43
C CYS A 87 -6.25 -10.65 1.16
N TYR A 88 -5.32 -11.52 0.77
CA TYR A 88 -5.55 -12.98 0.69
C TYR A 88 -5.24 -13.71 1.99
N GLY A 89 -4.66 -13.03 2.99
CA GLY A 89 -4.48 -13.59 4.32
C GLY A 89 -3.35 -14.60 4.47
N ARG A 90 -2.35 -14.63 3.59
CA ARG A 90 -1.25 -15.63 3.67
C ARG A 90 -0.29 -15.32 4.82
N GLY A 91 -0.64 -15.79 6.01
CA GLY A 91 0.15 -15.56 7.24
C GLY A 91 0.05 -14.13 7.78
N CYS A 92 -0.88 -13.33 7.25
CA CYS A 92 -1.13 -11.96 7.70
C CYS A 92 -2.04 -11.95 8.94
N HIS A 93 -1.80 -11.02 9.86
CA HIS A 93 -2.74 -10.72 10.95
C HIS A 93 -4.16 -10.51 10.41
N GLY A 94 -5.18 -11.00 11.13
CA GLY A 94 -6.59 -10.95 10.72
C GLY A 94 -7.00 -11.94 9.62
N GLY A 95 -6.06 -12.58 8.92
CA GLY A 95 -6.38 -13.56 7.88
C GLY A 95 -6.91 -12.95 6.57
N GLY A 96 -6.69 -11.65 6.35
CA GLY A 96 -7.03 -10.98 5.10
C GLY A 96 -8.54 -10.82 4.86
N GLY A 97 -8.91 -10.62 3.60
CA GLY A 97 -10.28 -10.45 3.15
C GLY A 97 -11.06 -9.39 3.93
N TRP A 98 -12.26 -9.73 4.38
CA TRP A 98 -13.10 -8.84 5.19
C TRP A 98 -12.48 -8.45 6.54
N ASN A 99 -11.46 -9.17 6.99
CA ASN A 99 -10.79 -8.97 8.27
C ASN A 99 -9.49 -8.15 8.14
N CYS A 100 -9.18 -7.59 6.96
CA CYS A 100 -8.03 -6.68 6.81
C CYS A 100 -8.05 -5.55 7.84
N HIS A 101 -9.24 -5.01 8.17
CA HIS A 101 -9.42 -3.97 9.17
C HIS A 101 -8.89 -4.34 10.57
N GLU A 102 -8.86 -5.63 10.94
CA GLU A 102 -8.30 -6.08 12.21
C GLU A 102 -6.78 -5.88 12.26
N ALA A 103 -6.10 -6.04 11.11
CA ALA A 103 -4.67 -5.77 11.00
C ALA A 103 -4.36 -4.26 10.98
N PHE A 104 -5.23 -3.42 10.43
CA PHE A 104 -5.04 -1.96 10.37
C PHE A 104 -4.89 -1.30 11.75
N ILE A 105 -5.51 -1.89 12.78
CA ILE A 105 -5.49 -1.36 14.15
C ILE A 105 -4.04 -1.17 14.63
N TYR A 106 -3.15 -2.14 14.35
CA TYR A 106 -1.81 -2.16 14.93
C TYR A 106 -0.87 -1.10 14.31
N PRO A 107 -0.72 -0.99 12.98
CA PRO A 107 0.07 0.10 12.38
C PRO A 107 -0.48 1.48 12.76
N HIS A 108 -1.81 1.63 12.78
CA HIS A 108 -2.47 2.89 13.14
C HIS A 108 -2.11 3.32 14.58
N GLN A 109 -2.20 2.41 15.55
CA GLN A 109 -1.81 2.67 16.95
C GLN A 109 -0.32 3.01 17.12
N ASN A 110 0.53 2.55 16.21
CA ASN A 110 1.98 2.83 16.20
C ASN A 110 2.35 4.03 15.34
N ASN A 111 1.38 4.80 14.84
CA ASN A 111 1.61 5.95 13.97
C ASN A 111 2.39 5.62 12.68
N LEU A 112 2.26 4.37 12.19
CA LEU A 112 2.86 3.90 10.95
C LEU A 112 1.86 3.97 9.80
N SER A 113 2.35 3.97 8.56
CA SER A 113 1.50 3.87 7.36
C SER A 113 1.20 2.40 7.03
N VAL A 114 0.24 2.17 6.12
CA VAL A 114 -0.19 0.84 5.70
C VAL A 114 -0.07 0.70 4.20
N ALA A 115 0.35 -0.47 3.73
CA ALA A 115 0.22 -0.86 2.34
C ALA A 115 -0.65 -2.12 2.21
N LEU A 116 -1.73 -2.01 1.43
CA LEU A 116 -2.58 -3.15 1.13
C LEU A 116 -1.96 -3.93 -0.01
N PHE A 117 -1.58 -5.16 0.29
CA PHE A 117 -1.11 -6.13 -0.68
C PHE A 117 -2.31 -6.88 -1.28
N ALA A 118 -2.35 -6.94 -2.61
CA ALA A 118 -3.36 -7.64 -3.40
C ALA A 118 -4.84 -7.31 -3.06
N PRO A 119 -5.26 -6.03 -2.98
CA PRO A 119 -6.68 -5.69 -2.79
C PRO A 119 -7.59 -6.12 -3.95
N GLY A 120 -7.01 -6.61 -5.05
CA GLY A 120 -7.70 -7.34 -6.11
C GLY A 120 -8.52 -8.54 -5.63
N TRP A 121 -8.25 -9.03 -4.41
CA TRP A 121 -9.05 -10.04 -3.71
C TRP A 121 -10.56 -9.84 -3.85
N ILE A 122 -11.06 -8.60 -3.74
CA ILE A 122 -12.51 -8.33 -3.83
C ILE A 122 -13.04 -8.69 -5.24
N ALA A 123 -12.30 -8.39 -6.31
CA ALA A 123 -12.74 -8.70 -7.67
C ALA A 123 -12.55 -10.17 -8.03
N GLU A 124 -11.54 -10.83 -7.47
CA GLU A 124 -11.24 -12.23 -7.75
C GLU A 124 -12.09 -13.22 -6.95
N THR A 125 -12.67 -12.78 -5.83
CA THR A 125 -13.42 -13.66 -4.92
C THR A 125 -14.90 -13.33 -4.80
N MET A 126 -15.36 -12.18 -5.33
CA MET A 126 -16.77 -11.77 -5.29
C MET A 126 -17.44 -11.86 -6.66
N PRO A 127 -18.77 -12.03 -6.71
CA PRO A 127 -19.51 -11.96 -7.96
C PRO A 127 -19.31 -10.63 -8.68
N CYS A 128 -19.16 -10.67 -10.00
CA CYS A 128 -18.87 -9.49 -10.82
C CYS A 128 -19.93 -8.38 -10.60
N GLN A 129 -21.21 -8.75 -10.52
CA GLN A 129 -22.33 -7.82 -10.38
C GLN A 129 -22.29 -7.04 -9.06
N GLU A 130 -21.57 -7.56 -8.07
CA GLU A 130 -21.47 -6.97 -6.73
C GLU A 130 -20.11 -6.30 -6.47
N ILE A 131 -19.19 -6.25 -7.45
CA ILE A 131 -17.83 -5.72 -7.22
C ILE A 131 -17.88 -4.31 -6.65
N ILE A 132 -18.71 -3.41 -7.17
CA ILE A 132 -18.82 -2.04 -6.65
C ILE A 132 -19.31 -2.05 -5.19
N PHE A 133 -20.38 -2.79 -4.90
CA PHE A 133 -20.94 -2.86 -3.55
C PHE A 133 -19.95 -3.46 -2.54
N ASN A 134 -19.28 -4.55 -2.92
CA ASN A 134 -18.29 -5.21 -2.08
C ASN A 134 -17.01 -4.38 -1.93
N SER A 135 -16.65 -3.56 -2.93
CA SER A 135 -15.56 -2.60 -2.82
C SER A 135 -15.89 -1.53 -1.79
N LEU A 136 -17.06 -0.89 -1.91
CA LEU A 136 -17.50 0.11 -0.93
C LEU A 136 -17.54 -0.48 0.48
N ARG A 137 -18.11 -1.67 0.63
CA ARG A 137 -18.15 -2.39 1.92
C ARG A 137 -16.75 -2.67 2.50
N PHE A 138 -15.77 -3.01 1.66
CA PHE A 138 -14.39 -3.23 2.10
C PHE A 138 -13.75 -1.92 2.58
N TRP A 139 -13.89 -0.84 1.81
CA TRP A 139 -13.31 0.47 2.14
C TRP A 139 -13.99 1.14 3.33
N ASP A 140 -15.30 0.97 3.49
CA ASP A 140 -16.06 1.47 4.64
C ASP A 140 -15.55 0.88 5.96
N ARG A 141 -15.07 -0.37 5.96
CA ARG A 141 -14.44 -0.98 7.15
C ARG A 141 -13.11 -0.34 7.53
N LEU A 142 -12.48 0.36 6.58
CA LEU A 142 -11.18 0.99 6.77
C LEU A 142 -11.29 2.49 7.08
N ILE A 143 -12.47 3.10 6.91
CA ILE A 143 -12.67 4.56 6.99
C ILE A 143 -12.30 5.16 8.35
N ALA A 144 -12.35 4.37 9.43
CA ALA A 144 -11.93 4.82 10.76
C ALA A 144 -10.40 4.98 10.88
N PHE A 145 -9.63 4.35 10.00
CA PHE A 145 -8.17 4.33 10.04
C PHE A 145 -7.52 5.25 8.99
N VAL A 146 -8.25 5.59 7.93
CA VAL A 146 -7.76 6.37 6.79
C VAL A 146 -8.56 7.65 6.62
N ARG A 147 -7.89 8.73 6.23
CA ARG A 147 -8.57 9.99 5.91
C ARG A 147 -8.84 10.07 4.41
N PRO A 148 -10.08 10.34 3.98
CA PRO A 148 -10.36 10.68 2.60
C PRO A 148 -9.60 11.93 2.20
N HIS A 149 -8.99 11.92 1.01
CA HIS A 149 -8.39 13.12 0.45
C HIS A 149 -9.46 13.91 -0.34
N PRO A 150 -9.88 15.10 0.12
CA PRO A 150 -10.95 15.83 -0.53
C PRO A 150 -10.49 16.44 -1.86
N LEU A 151 -11.42 16.55 -2.82
CA LEU A 151 -11.21 17.35 -4.01
C LEU A 151 -11.32 18.83 -3.62
N ILE A 152 -10.20 19.55 -3.64
CA ILE A 152 -10.11 20.93 -3.15
C ILE A 152 -10.05 21.99 -4.26
N LYS A 153 -10.14 21.59 -5.54
CA LYS A 153 -9.98 22.51 -6.67
C LYS A 153 -11.11 22.34 -7.70
N LEU A 154 -11.71 23.46 -8.09
CA LEU A 154 -12.76 23.53 -9.10
C LEU A 154 -12.19 23.82 -10.51
N PRO A 155 -12.94 23.49 -11.59
CA PRO A 155 -14.24 22.82 -11.59
C PRO A 155 -14.13 21.31 -11.31
N ILE A 156 -15.16 20.75 -10.67
CA ILE A 156 -15.34 19.31 -10.54
C ILE A 156 -16.51 18.94 -11.44
N ASP A 157 -16.27 18.00 -12.36
CA ASP A 157 -17.27 17.43 -13.27
C ASP A 157 -17.16 15.90 -13.26
N THR A 158 -18.29 15.20 -13.32
CA THR A 158 -18.32 13.73 -13.28
C THR A 158 -19.60 13.18 -13.90
N ASP A 159 -19.46 12.04 -14.60
CA ASP A 159 -20.55 11.23 -15.14
C ASP A 159 -20.85 9.99 -14.29
N PHE A 160 -20.20 9.86 -13.12
CA PHE A 160 -20.25 8.70 -12.23
C PHE A 160 -19.90 7.36 -12.91
N ASN A 161 -19.13 7.38 -14.01
CA ASN A 161 -18.69 6.16 -14.68
C ASN A 161 -17.51 5.53 -13.94
N PHE A 162 -17.74 4.35 -13.36
CA PHE A 162 -16.72 3.59 -12.64
C PHE A 162 -15.74 2.83 -13.54
N GLY A 163 -15.85 2.99 -14.87
CA GLY A 163 -15.01 2.29 -15.85
C GLY A 163 -15.23 0.78 -15.88
N TYR A 164 -16.23 0.27 -15.15
CA TYR A 164 -16.50 -1.15 -14.93
C TYR A 164 -17.72 -1.61 -15.72
N LYS A 165 -17.58 -2.71 -16.46
CA LYS A 165 -18.70 -3.41 -17.11
C LYS A 165 -18.55 -4.92 -16.85
N CYS A 166 -19.51 -5.54 -16.18
CA CYS A 166 -19.57 -7.00 -16.14
C CYS A 166 -20.08 -7.53 -17.49
N LYS A 167 -19.33 -8.42 -18.13
CA LYS A 167 -19.82 -9.24 -19.24
C LYS A 167 -20.27 -10.60 -18.72
N SER A 168 -21.26 -11.19 -19.38
CA SER A 168 -21.90 -12.47 -19.02
C SER A 168 -20.95 -13.66 -18.81
N ASP A 169 -19.70 -13.57 -19.27
CA ASP A 169 -18.74 -14.68 -19.32
C ASP A 169 -17.58 -14.52 -18.31
N CYS A 170 -17.82 -13.89 -17.16
CA CYS A 170 -16.77 -13.56 -16.17
C CYS A 170 -15.61 -12.70 -16.74
N LYS A 171 -15.81 -12.05 -17.89
CA LYS A 171 -14.84 -11.13 -18.48
C LYS A 171 -15.10 -9.72 -17.97
N VAL A 172 -14.10 -9.16 -17.30
CA VAL A 172 -14.11 -7.77 -16.84
C VAL A 172 -13.39 -6.90 -17.86
N SER A 173 -13.97 -5.76 -18.22
CA SER A 173 -13.28 -4.72 -19.00
C SER A 173 -13.23 -3.44 -18.18
N PHE A 174 -12.03 -2.93 -17.95
CA PHE A 174 -11.78 -1.64 -17.33
C PHE A 174 -11.52 -0.60 -18.42
N THR A 175 -12.25 0.50 -18.40
CA THR A 175 -11.90 1.71 -19.16
C THR A 175 -11.27 2.67 -18.16
N PHE A 176 -9.97 2.92 -18.28
CA PHE A 176 -9.24 3.78 -17.35
C PHE A 176 -9.77 5.22 -17.45
N ILE A 177 -10.52 5.67 -16.45
CA ILE A 177 -10.91 7.07 -16.27
C ILE A 177 -10.38 7.51 -14.91
N TYR A 178 -9.49 8.50 -14.93
CA TYR A 178 -8.61 8.93 -13.84
C TYR A 178 -9.28 9.58 -12.61
N TYR A 179 -10.59 9.47 -12.43
CA TYR A 179 -11.31 10.37 -11.52
C TYR A 179 -11.91 9.73 -10.25
N TYR A 180 -11.81 8.41 -10.07
CA TYR A 180 -12.16 7.73 -8.79
C TYR A 180 -11.19 6.61 -8.43
N LEU A 181 -10.03 6.58 -9.09
CA LEU A 181 -9.06 5.49 -9.07
C LEU A 181 -8.20 5.39 -7.79
N CYS A 182 -8.61 6.01 -6.68
CA CYS A 182 -8.08 5.64 -5.36
C CYS A 182 -8.53 4.23 -4.91
N TYR A 183 -9.39 3.56 -5.68
CA TYR A 183 -9.98 2.26 -5.31
C TYR A 183 -9.88 1.12 -6.34
N SER A 184 -9.04 1.20 -7.40
CA SER A 184 -9.01 0.14 -8.43
C SER A 184 -7.93 -0.93 -8.26
N PHE A 185 -8.34 -2.07 -7.74
CA PHE A 185 -8.19 -3.36 -8.44
C PHE A 185 -7.00 -3.47 -9.40
N TYR A 186 -5.94 -4.12 -8.91
CA TYR A 186 -4.67 -4.40 -9.59
C TYR A 186 -3.63 -3.28 -9.56
N SER A 187 -3.16 -2.97 -8.35
CA SER A 187 -1.76 -2.63 -8.08
C SER A 187 -1.52 -2.62 -6.58
N TYR A 188 -0.27 -2.69 -6.16
CA TYR A 188 0.14 -2.47 -4.78
C TYR A 188 -0.32 -1.07 -4.37
N TYR A 189 -1.32 -0.98 -3.50
CA TYR A 189 -1.78 0.31 -3.02
C TYR A 189 -1.01 0.66 -1.76
N ILE A 190 -0.14 1.65 -1.90
CA ILE A 190 0.55 2.30 -0.80
C ILE A 190 -0.37 3.43 -0.33
N TYR A 191 -1.02 3.24 0.82
CA TYR A 191 -1.85 4.29 1.41
C TYR A 191 -0.92 5.25 2.15
N TYR A 192 -0.85 6.48 1.66
CA TYR A 192 -0.29 7.57 2.44
C TYR A 192 -1.35 8.00 3.46
N LEU A 193 -1.09 7.75 4.74
CA LEU A 193 -1.83 8.38 5.82
C LEU A 193 -1.39 9.85 5.89
N TYR A 194 -2.14 10.75 5.26
CA TYR A 194 -2.05 12.19 5.48
C TYR A 194 -3.14 12.65 6.47
#